data_AF-A0A9E1VNY3-F1
#
_entry.id   AF-A0A9E1VNY3-F1
#
_cell.length_a   1.000
_cell.length_b   1.000
_cell.length_c   1.000
_cell.angle_alpha   90.00
_cell.angle_beta   90.00
_cell.angle_gamma   90.00
#
_symmetry.space_group_name_H-M   'P 1'
#
loop_
_entity.id
_entity.type
_entity.pdbx_description
1 polymer ?
#
loop_
_entity_poly.entity_id
_entity_poly.type
_entity_poly.pdbx_seq_one_letter_code
_entity_poly.pdbx_strand_id
1 'polypeptide(L)'
;MFKIGGYMDELVENLKIFIKGECCDLCIPDEDFAYESDWFDIFNSSENTEFLFQGVYPNTREMQRDFFNNASKNGRLILIIKSSGRMQGVISLSNIDLSRKSAGLAMVLDRRVFHREKYLIGLEAICLIVKHAFEEIGIERINSGHPVDLVNWHSRKELIGFRYEGLSRSSFIKGMHVKDGLISSIILSDYIFLKKIRGDLWDGKIKMNNRIKKMKTIGKDAHSSFYLKYLEFYKKEYDNHYYSLWED
;
A
#
# COMPACT_ATOMS: atom_id res chain seq x y z
N MET A 1 -1.50 37.61 -0.38
CA MET A 1 -1.50 36.76 0.83
C MET A 1 -2.88 36.11 0.93
N PHE A 2 -3.12 35.03 0.18
CA PHE A 2 -4.33 34.22 0.33
C PHE A 2 -4.01 33.11 1.32
N LYS A 3 -4.82 32.93 2.36
CA LYS A 3 -4.71 31.80 3.30
C LYS A 3 -5.15 30.53 2.56
N ILE A 4 -4.24 29.93 1.79
CA ILE A 4 -4.49 28.70 1.01
C ILE A 4 -4.63 27.47 1.94
N GLY A 5 -4.19 27.55 3.20
CA GLY A 5 -4.28 26.41 4.13
C GLY A 5 -5.65 26.14 4.78
N GLY A 6 -6.55 27.13 4.88
CA GLY A 6 -7.78 26.98 5.67
C GLY A 6 -8.85 26.08 5.03
N TYR A 7 -9.07 26.23 3.73
CA TYR A 7 -10.11 25.49 3.00
C TYR A 7 -9.75 24.02 2.80
N MET A 8 -8.47 23.70 2.63
CA MET A 8 -8.02 22.33 2.42
C MET A 8 -8.09 21.49 3.69
N ASP A 9 -7.77 22.08 4.85
CA ASP A 9 -7.91 21.42 6.14
C ASP A 9 -9.41 21.16 6.44
N GLU A 10 -10.31 22.10 6.09
CA GLU A 10 -11.76 21.96 6.26
C GLU A 10 -12.37 20.82 5.40
N LEU A 11 -11.94 20.68 4.14
CA LEU A 11 -12.37 19.57 3.27
C LEU A 11 -11.99 18.21 3.86
N VAL A 12 -10.77 18.08 4.40
CA VAL A 12 -10.30 16.83 5.03
C VAL A 12 -11.04 16.56 6.35
N GLU A 13 -11.28 17.60 7.16
CA GLU A 13 -12.01 17.47 8.42
C GLU A 13 -13.42 16.93 8.20
N ASN A 14 -14.11 17.44 7.17
CA ASN A 14 -15.49 17.08 6.82
C ASN A 14 -15.65 15.68 6.20
N LEU A 15 -14.56 15.01 5.81
CA LEU A 15 -14.64 13.64 5.28
C LEU A 15 -15.27 12.68 6.28
N LYS A 16 -16.31 11.97 5.84
CA LYS A 16 -17.00 10.94 6.60
C LYS A 16 -16.07 9.74 6.85
N ILE A 17 -15.87 9.40 8.12
CA ILE A 17 -15.11 8.21 8.53
C ILE A 17 -15.91 6.96 8.13
N PHE A 18 -15.28 6.08 7.35
CA PHE A 18 -15.84 4.78 6.98
C PHE A 18 -15.36 3.69 7.94
N ILE A 19 -14.05 3.63 8.16
CA ILE A 19 -13.42 2.68 9.08
C ILE A 19 -12.52 3.47 10.03
N LYS A 20 -12.82 3.39 11.32
CA LYS A 20 -12.07 4.07 12.38
C LYS A 20 -10.85 3.26 12.81
N GLY A 21 -9.72 3.92 13.07
CA GLY A 21 -8.51 3.30 13.61
C GLY A 21 -7.93 4.02 14.83
N GLU A 22 -6.76 3.57 15.27
CA GLU A 22 -5.98 4.12 16.38
C GLU A 22 -5.00 5.20 15.92
N CYS A 23 -4.26 4.95 14.83
CA CYS A 23 -3.30 5.88 14.22
C CYS A 23 -3.90 6.64 13.04
N CYS A 24 -4.86 6.07 12.32
CA CYS A 24 -5.53 6.73 11.20
C CYS A 24 -6.96 6.23 11.00
N ASP A 25 -7.76 7.06 10.36
CA ASP A 25 -9.09 6.72 9.89
C ASP A 25 -9.07 6.55 8.36
N LEU A 26 -9.88 5.62 7.86
CA LEU A 26 -10.17 5.50 6.43
C LEU A 26 -11.50 6.18 6.16
N CYS A 27 -11.45 7.24 5.35
CA CYS A 27 -12.61 8.11 5.08
C CYS A 27 -13.09 7.97 3.63
N ILE A 28 -14.39 8.21 3.42
CA ILE A 28 -15.02 8.17 2.09
C ILE A 28 -14.78 9.52 1.40
N PRO A 29 -14.04 9.60 0.28
CA PRO A 29 -14.00 10.80 -0.53
C PRO A 29 -15.32 10.96 -1.30
N ASP A 30 -15.72 12.20 -1.55
CA ASP A 30 -16.75 12.57 -2.51
C ASP A 30 -16.13 13.26 -3.74
N GLU A 31 -16.98 13.63 -4.70
CA GLU A 31 -16.55 14.25 -5.94
C GLU A 31 -15.91 15.63 -5.71
N ASP A 32 -16.49 16.41 -4.79
CA ASP A 32 -15.97 17.72 -4.40
C ASP A 32 -14.58 17.59 -3.78
N PHE A 33 -14.37 16.63 -2.88
CA PHE A 33 -13.04 16.32 -2.35
C PHE A 33 -12.08 15.89 -3.46
N ALA A 34 -12.52 15.03 -4.39
CA ALA A 34 -11.66 14.55 -5.46
C ALA A 34 -11.18 15.67 -6.40
N TYR A 35 -11.99 16.72 -6.57
CA TYR A 35 -11.71 17.85 -7.45
C TYR A 35 -11.01 19.01 -6.72
N GLU A 36 -11.51 19.42 -5.56
CA GLU A 36 -11.06 20.62 -4.85
C GLU A 36 -9.83 20.37 -3.96
N SER A 37 -9.62 19.15 -3.46
CA SER A 37 -8.50 18.84 -2.57
C SER A 37 -7.14 18.73 -3.29
N ASP A 38 -6.07 18.66 -2.50
CA ASP A 38 -4.71 18.41 -2.98
C ASP A 38 -4.43 16.91 -3.29
N TRP A 39 -5.46 16.06 -3.37
CA TRP A 39 -5.28 14.64 -3.71
C TRP A 39 -4.58 14.46 -5.06
N PHE A 40 -4.95 15.24 -6.09
CA PHE A 40 -4.32 15.16 -7.40
C PHE A 40 -2.80 15.42 -7.33
N ASP A 41 -2.39 16.33 -6.44
CA ASP A 41 -1.02 16.79 -6.29
C ASP A 41 -0.10 15.75 -5.62
N ILE A 42 -0.66 14.77 -4.91
CA ILE A 42 0.10 13.60 -4.43
C ILE A 42 0.78 12.89 -5.61
N PHE A 43 0.09 12.80 -6.75
CA PHE A 43 0.59 12.13 -7.96
C PHE A 43 1.40 13.04 -8.89
N ASN A 44 1.56 14.32 -8.55
CA ASN A 44 2.48 15.24 -9.24
C ASN A 44 3.83 15.38 -8.53
N SER A 45 3.95 14.88 -7.29
CA SER A 45 5.21 14.87 -6.57
C SER A 45 6.11 13.73 -7.07
N SER A 46 7.31 14.07 -7.54
CA SER A 46 8.35 13.09 -7.92
C SER A 46 8.78 12.23 -6.73
N GLU A 47 8.77 12.80 -5.52
CA GLU A 47 9.06 12.06 -4.29
C GLU A 47 8.02 10.97 -4.02
N ASN A 48 6.73 11.27 -4.23
CA ASN A 48 5.64 10.30 -4.04
C ASN A 48 5.58 9.25 -5.15
N THR A 49 5.89 9.65 -6.38
CA THR A 49 5.71 8.83 -7.57
C THR A 49 6.95 8.06 -8.01
N GLU A 50 8.07 8.19 -7.29
CA GLU A 50 9.33 7.46 -7.56
C GLU A 50 9.11 5.97 -7.87
N PHE A 51 8.26 5.31 -7.07
CA PHE A 51 7.96 3.87 -7.20
C PHE A 51 6.54 3.58 -7.73
N LEU A 52 5.97 4.53 -8.48
CA LEU A 52 4.63 4.44 -9.06
C LEU A 52 4.70 4.63 -10.58
N PHE A 53 3.74 4.04 -11.30
CA PHE A 53 3.56 4.29 -12.73
C PHE A 53 3.05 5.72 -13.02
N GLN A 54 2.38 6.33 -12.03
CA GLN A 54 1.99 7.76 -12.06
C GLN A 54 3.23 8.68 -12.04
N GLY A 55 3.03 9.98 -12.29
CA GLY A 55 4.09 10.99 -12.29
C GLY A 55 4.97 10.98 -13.55
N VAL A 56 4.56 10.26 -14.60
CA VAL A 56 5.14 10.38 -15.96
C VAL A 56 4.50 11.57 -16.70
N TYR A 57 3.19 11.74 -16.52
CA TYR A 57 2.42 12.88 -17.02
C TYR A 57 1.82 13.63 -15.83
N PRO A 58 1.59 14.95 -15.96
CA PRO A 58 0.86 15.71 -14.96
C PRO A 58 -0.54 15.11 -14.72
N ASN A 59 -0.94 15.04 -13.47
CA ASN A 59 -2.30 14.74 -13.04
C ASN A 59 -3.01 16.05 -12.75
N THR A 60 -4.14 16.32 -13.40
CA THR A 60 -4.95 17.51 -13.11
C THR A 60 -6.10 17.18 -12.15
N ARG A 61 -6.79 18.19 -11.64
CA ARG A 61 -8.00 18.01 -10.82
C ARG A 61 -9.10 17.29 -11.59
N GLU A 62 -9.26 17.61 -12.87
CA GLU A 62 -10.22 16.96 -13.77
C GLU A 62 -9.88 15.47 -13.93
N MET A 63 -8.60 15.15 -14.17
CA MET A 63 -8.14 13.76 -14.27
C MET A 63 -8.36 12.99 -12.96
N GLN A 64 -8.11 13.63 -11.81
CA GLN A 64 -8.33 13.03 -10.50
C GLN A 64 -9.81 12.76 -10.21
N ARG A 65 -10.68 13.71 -10.56
CA ARG A 65 -12.14 13.58 -10.48
C ARG A 65 -12.65 12.46 -11.41
N ASP A 66 -12.17 12.43 -12.65
CA ASP A 66 -12.55 11.39 -13.61
C ASP A 66 -12.12 10.00 -13.15
N PHE A 67 -10.91 9.88 -12.59
CA PHE A 67 -10.45 8.64 -11.95
C PHE A 67 -11.36 8.22 -10.79
N PHE A 68 -11.74 9.14 -9.92
CA PHE A 68 -12.66 8.88 -8.80
C PHE A 68 -14.04 8.43 -9.30
N ASN A 69 -14.66 9.18 -10.21
CA ASN A 69 -16.00 8.91 -10.75
C ASN A 69 -16.10 7.56 -11.47
N ASN A 70 -14.98 7.05 -12.01
CA ASN A 70 -14.93 5.75 -12.67
C ASN A 70 -14.49 4.60 -11.75
N ALA A 71 -14.06 4.87 -10.51
CA ALA A 71 -13.47 3.86 -9.63
C ALA A 71 -14.44 2.70 -9.32
N SER A 72 -15.64 3.01 -8.81
CA SER A 72 -16.60 1.98 -8.41
C SER A 72 -17.10 1.16 -9.61
N LYS A 73 -17.30 1.81 -10.77
CA LYS A 73 -17.68 1.13 -12.02
C LYS A 73 -16.62 0.12 -12.46
N ASN A 74 -15.35 0.38 -12.15
CA ASN A 74 -14.22 -0.49 -12.44
C ASN A 74 -13.87 -1.45 -11.29
N GLY A 75 -14.81 -1.69 -10.36
CA GLY A 75 -14.60 -2.62 -9.24
C GLY A 75 -13.50 -2.16 -8.27
N ARG A 76 -13.40 -0.85 -8.02
CA ARG A 76 -12.42 -0.26 -7.10
C ARG A 76 -13.11 0.45 -5.93
N LEU A 77 -12.66 0.12 -4.72
CA LEU A 77 -12.93 0.86 -3.48
C LEU A 77 -11.75 1.79 -3.22
N ILE A 78 -12.02 3.09 -3.03
CA ILE A 78 -11.01 4.10 -2.69
C ILE A 78 -11.36 4.72 -1.35
N LEU A 79 -10.38 4.81 -0.45
CA LEU A 79 -10.51 5.46 0.84
C LEU A 79 -9.33 6.42 1.06
N ILE A 80 -9.62 7.55 1.68
CA ILE A 80 -8.62 8.54 2.08
C ILE A 80 -8.09 8.17 3.46
N ILE A 81 -6.76 8.15 3.61
CA ILE A 81 -6.11 7.92 4.90
C ILE A 81 -6.04 9.28 5.60
N LYS A 82 -6.78 9.43 6.70
CA LYS A 82 -6.81 10.64 7.52
C LYS A 82 -6.10 10.38 8.86
N SER A 83 -5.22 11.27 9.27
CA SER A 83 -4.61 11.26 10.61
C SER A 83 -4.40 12.68 11.10
N SER A 84 -4.73 12.93 12.37
CA SER A 84 -4.53 14.24 13.01
C SER A 84 -5.13 15.40 12.20
N GLY A 85 -6.35 15.20 11.66
CA GLY A 85 -7.05 16.19 10.84
C GLY A 85 -6.51 16.37 9.42
N ARG A 86 -5.47 15.63 9.01
CA ARG A 86 -4.80 15.80 7.71
C ARG A 86 -4.88 14.55 6.85
N MET A 87 -4.93 14.76 5.53
CA MET A 87 -4.77 13.71 4.55
C MET A 87 -3.32 13.20 4.58
N GLN A 88 -3.16 11.90 4.80
CA GLN A 88 -1.87 11.22 4.82
C GLN A 88 -1.61 10.44 3.53
N GLY A 89 -2.65 10.21 2.73
CA GLY A 89 -2.57 9.43 1.51
C GLY A 89 -3.90 8.82 1.10
N VAL A 90 -3.81 7.84 0.22
CA VAL A 90 -4.94 7.10 -0.34
C VAL A 90 -4.64 5.60 -0.30
N ILE A 91 -5.66 4.81 0.00
CA ILE A 91 -5.62 3.34 -0.05
C ILE A 91 -6.80 2.83 -0.86
N SER A 92 -6.60 1.73 -1.59
CA SER A 92 -7.64 1.16 -2.43
C SER A 92 -7.55 -0.35 -2.56
N LEU A 93 -8.71 -0.96 -2.74
CA LEU A 93 -8.86 -2.30 -3.32
C LEU A 93 -9.32 -2.12 -4.76
N SER A 94 -8.68 -2.82 -5.69
CA SER A 94 -8.95 -2.77 -7.13
C SER A 94 -9.21 -4.17 -7.67
N ASN A 95 -9.87 -4.25 -8.83
CA ASN A 95 -10.22 -5.53 -9.47
C ASN A 95 -10.91 -6.48 -8.48
N ILE A 96 -11.87 -5.96 -7.70
CA ILE A 96 -12.62 -6.76 -6.73
C ILE A 96 -13.46 -7.78 -7.53
N ASP A 97 -13.08 -9.05 -7.42
CA ASP A 97 -13.72 -10.17 -8.08
C ASP A 97 -14.33 -11.09 -7.02
N LEU A 98 -15.66 -11.03 -6.87
CA LEU A 98 -16.40 -11.84 -5.91
C LEU A 98 -16.50 -13.31 -6.32
N SER A 99 -16.37 -13.63 -7.62
CA SER A 99 -16.39 -15.01 -8.10
C SER A 99 -15.06 -15.71 -7.79
N ARG A 100 -13.94 -15.01 -7.96
CA ARG A 100 -12.60 -15.50 -7.60
C ARG A 100 -12.21 -15.18 -6.16
N LYS A 101 -13.07 -14.46 -5.44
CA LYS A 101 -12.85 -13.98 -4.07
C LYS A 101 -11.49 -13.31 -3.90
N SER A 102 -11.18 -12.37 -4.80
CA SER A 102 -9.87 -11.71 -4.80
C SER A 102 -9.94 -10.22 -5.11
N ALA A 103 -8.92 -9.48 -4.66
CA ALA A 103 -8.71 -8.07 -5.02
C ALA A 103 -7.21 -7.73 -5.06
N GLY A 104 -6.86 -6.58 -5.62
CA GLY A 104 -5.53 -5.98 -5.58
C GLY A 104 -5.48 -4.78 -4.63
N LEU A 105 -4.51 -4.76 -3.72
CA LEU A 105 -4.26 -3.66 -2.79
C LEU A 105 -3.24 -2.67 -3.36
N ALA A 106 -3.59 -1.38 -3.35
CA ALA A 106 -2.65 -0.29 -3.62
C ALA A 106 -2.78 0.81 -2.55
N MET A 107 -1.65 1.38 -2.15
CA MET A 107 -1.59 2.48 -1.19
C MET A 107 -0.51 3.47 -1.59
N VAL A 108 -0.80 4.75 -1.48
CA VAL A 108 0.16 5.84 -1.65
C VAL A 108 0.05 6.76 -0.45
N LEU A 109 1.17 7.00 0.24
CA LEU A 109 1.23 7.93 1.36
C LEU A 109 1.98 9.19 0.96
N ASP A 110 1.43 10.37 1.23
CA ASP A 110 2.07 11.63 0.88
C ASP A 110 3.34 11.87 1.71
N ARG A 111 4.51 11.83 1.07
CA ARG A 111 5.85 12.01 1.68
C ARG A 111 6.14 13.45 2.06
N ARG A 112 5.39 14.40 1.50
CA ARG A 112 5.46 15.82 1.86
C ARG A 112 4.88 16.08 3.24
N VAL A 113 3.96 15.22 3.70
CA VAL A 113 3.39 15.30 5.05
C VAL A 113 4.30 14.56 6.02
N PHE A 114 5.11 15.32 6.77
CA PHE A 114 6.05 14.75 7.73
C PHE A 114 5.31 14.26 8.99
N HIS A 115 5.24 12.93 9.16
CA HIS A 115 4.80 12.31 10.40
C HIS A 115 5.86 11.31 10.89
N ARG A 116 6.35 11.47 12.13
CA ARG A 116 7.36 10.57 12.74
C ARG A 116 6.93 9.10 12.74
N GLU A 117 5.63 8.84 12.62
CA GLU A 117 5.02 7.51 12.69
C GLU A 117 4.31 7.13 11.38
N LYS A 118 4.68 7.75 10.25
CA LYS A 118 4.04 7.51 8.94
C LYS A 118 3.95 6.03 8.56
N TYR A 119 4.93 5.23 8.97
CA TYR A 119 4.91 3.77 8.74
C TYR A 119 3.84 3.04 9.56
N LEU A 120 3.47 3.53 10.75
CA LEU A 120 2.39 2.96 11.55
C LEU A 120 1.04 3.27 10.93
N ILE A 121 0.85 4.52 10.47
CA ILE A 121 -0.33 4.94 9.70
C ILE A 121 -0.53 4.04 8.48
N GLY A 122 0.52 3.84 7.67
CA GLY A 122 0.44 2.98 6.49
C GLY A 122 0.11 1.51 6.82
N LEU A 123 0.70 0.96 7.88
CA LEU A 123 0.44 -0.42 8.28
C LEU A 123 -0.98 -0.59 8.81
N GLU A 124 -1.45 0.34 9.64
CA GLU A 124 -2.82 0.28 10.15
C GLU A 124 -3.84 0.47 9.04
N ALA A 125 -3.64 1.42 8.13
CA ALA A 125 -4.51 1.61 6.97
C ALA A 125 -4.68 0.30 6.17
N ILE A 126 -3.59 -0.44 5.95
CA ILE A 126 -3.65 -1.78 5.35
C ILE A 126 -4.45 -2.73 6.22
N CYS A 127 -4.18 -2.80 7.53
CA CYS A 127 -4.91 -3.70 8.42
C CYS A 127 -6.42 -3.45 8.38
N LEU A 128 -6.84 -2.19 8.40
CA LEU A 128 -8.24 -1.78 8.35
C LEU A 128 -8.92 -2.20 7.05
N ILE A 129 -8.31 -1.92 5.89
CA ILE A 129 -8.91 -2.28 4.60
C ILE A 129 -8.88 -3.80 4.33
N VAL A 130 -7.84 -4.50 4.80
CA VAL A 130 -7.72 -5.95 4.71
C VAL A 130 -8.76 -6.65 5.57
N LYS A 131 -8.98 -6.16 6.80
CA LYS A 131 -10.05 -6.63 7.68
C LYS A 131 -11.41 -6.46 7.00
N HIS A 132 -11.71 -5.26 6.51
CA HIS A 132 -12.95 -4.98 5.80
C HIS A 132 -13.14 -5.90 4.58
N ALA A 133 -12.08 -6.12 3.80
CA ALA A 133 -12.13 -7.02 2.66
C ALA A 133 -12.49 -8.47 3.02
N PHE A 134 -11.89 -9.01 4.09
CA PHE A 134 -12.17 -10.38 4.52
C PHE A 134 -13.50 -10.53 5.27
N GLU A 135 -13.84 -9.58 6.14
CA GLU A 135 -15.01 -9.70 7.02
C GLU A 135 -16.31 -9.19 6.39
N GLU A 136 -16.24 -8.13 5.59
CA GLU A 136 -17.43 -7.44 5.06
C GLU A 136 -17.62 -7.68 3.56
N ILE A 137 -16.55 -7.62 2.76
CA ILE A 137 -16.64 -7.88 1.30
C ILE A 137 -16.71 -9.39 1.03
N GLY A 138 -16.11 -10.22 1.88
CA GLY A 138 -16.13 -11.68 1.76
C GLY A 138 -15.19 -12.24 0.68
N ILE A 139 -14.10 -11.53 0.38
CA ILE A 139 -13.02 -12.09 -0.45
C ILE A 139 -12.08 -12.98 0.39
N GLU A 140 -11.22 -13.76 -0.25
CA GLU A 140 -10.30 -14.70 0.41
C GLU A 140 -8.82 -14.42 0.12
N ARG A 141 -8.54 -13.49 -0.80
CA ARG A 141 -7.18 -13.16 -1.22
C ARG A 141 -7.01 -11.71 -1.61
N ILE A 142 -5.91 -11.10 -1.15
CA ILE A 142 -5.53 -9.74 -1.51
C ILE A 142 -4.10 -9.75 -2.05
N ASN A 143 -3.95 -9.42 -3.34
CA ASN A 143 -2.67 -9.34 -4.02
C ASN A 143 -2.05 -7.94 -3.86
N SER A 144 -0.73 -7.86 -3.87
CA SER A 144 0.02 -6.60 -3.79
C SER A 144 1.35 -6.74 -4.53
N GLY A 145 1.67 -5.77 -5.39
CA GLY A 145 2.90 -5.73 -6.17
C GLY A 145 3.60 -4.39 -6.06
N HIS A 146 4.93 -4.41 -5.98
CA HIS A 146 5.75 -3.19 -5.97
C HIS A 146 7.15 -3.45 -6.56
N PRO A 147 7.93 -2.41 -6.91
CA PRO A 147 9.32 -2.57 -7.32
C PRO A 147 10.19 -3.15 -6.19
N VAL A 148 11.19 -3.97 -6.54
CA VAL A 148 12.15 -4.59 -5.59
C VAL A 148 12.89 -3.59 -4.68
N ASP A 149 12.99 -2.33 -5.09
CA ASP A 149 13.69 -1.28 -4.35
C ASP A 149 12.92 -0.84 -3.09
N LEU A 150 11.63 -1.18 -2.94
CA LEU A 150 10.81 -0.88 -1.75
C LEU A 150 10.95 -1.91 -0.60
N VAL A 151 12.09 -2.60 -0.49
CA VAL A 151 12.32 -3.72 0.46
C VAL A 151 11.93 -3.44 1.91
N ASN A 152 12.24 -2.24 2.40
CA ASN A 152 11.95 -1.84 3.78
C ASN A 152 10.45 -1.78 4.08
N TRP A 153 9.65 -1.41 3.06
CA TRP A 153 8.20 -1.38 3.16
C TRP A 153 7.63 -2.80 3.11
N HIS A 154 8.13 -3.62 2.19
CA HIS A 154 7.70 -5.02 2.08
C HIS A 154 7.93 -5.83 3.34
N SER A 155 9.13 -5.71 3.91
CA SER A 155 9.49 -6.46 5.12
C SER A 155 8.51 -6.14 6.25
N ARG A 156 8.02 -4.91 6.34
CA ARG A 156 7.02 -4.53 7.36
C ARG A 156 5.64 -5.14 7.09
N LYS A 157 5.25 -5.34 5.83
CA LYS A 157 3.97 -6.00 5.49
C LYS A 157 3.94 -7.47 5.93
N GLU A 158 5.10 -8.13 6.05
CA GLU A 158 5.18 -9.48 6.63
C GLU A 158 4.65 -9.51 8.08
N LEU A 159 4.78 -8.43 8.85
CA LEU A 159 4.22 -8.34 10.19
C LEU A 159 2.70 -8.48 10.21
N ILE A 160 2.04 -8.11 9.12
CA ILE A 160 0.59 -8.11 8.97
C ILE A 160 0.14 -9.19 7.97
N GLY A 161 0.93 -10.25 7.83
CA GLY A 161 0.51 -11.49 7.16
C GLY A 161 0.76 -11.57 5.66
N PHE A 162 1.32 -10.51 5.04
CA PHE A 162 1.70 -10.61 3.63
C PHE A 162 2.91 -11.54 3.44
N ARG A 163 2.88 -12.36 2.40
CA ARG A 163 3.95 -13.29 2.03
C ARG A 163 4.39 -13.04 0.59
N TYR A 164 5.67 -13.28 0.28
CA TYR A 164 6.16 -13.22 -1.10
C TYR A 164 5.78 -14.49 -1.86
N GLU A 165 5.46 -14.32 -3.13
CA GLU A 165 5.02 -15.42 -3.99
C GLU A 165 5.78 -15.47 -5.31
N GLY A 166 6.24 -14.32 -5.82
CA GLY A 166 6.90 -14.27 -7.12
C GLY A 166 7.79 -13.05 -7.30
N LEU A 167 8.72 -13.18 -8.25
CA LEU A 167 9.45 -12.08 -8.85
C LEU A 167 9.05 -11.97 -10.32
N SER A 168 8.55 -10.80 -10.72
CA SER A 168 8.19 -10.50 -12.10
C SER A 168 9.30 -9.69 -12.75
N ARG A 169 10.10 -10.35 -13.58
CA ARG A 169 11.28 -9.77 -14.24
C ARG A 169 10.91 -8.57 -15.10
N SER A 170 11.63 -7.46 -14.94
CA SER A 170 11.45 -6.22 -15.72
C SER A 170 10.01 -5.68 -15.78
N SER A 171 9.21 -5.93 -14.74
CA SER A 171 7.78 -5.55 -14.75
C SER A 171 7.47 -4.14 -14.27
N PHE A 172 8.44 -3.47 -13.61
CA PHE A 172 8.35 -2.05 -13.32
C PHE A 172 9.22 -1.27 -14.28
N ILE A 173 8.58 -0.51 -15.18
CA ILE A 173 9.25 0.28 -16.21
C ILE A 173 8.77 1.72 -16.08
N LYS A 174 9.71 2.64 -15.81
CA LYS A 174 9.46 4.09 -15.78
C LYS A 174 10.59 4.81 -16.52
N GLY A 175 10.37 5.09 -17.80
CA GLY A 175 11.41 5.58 -18.69
C GLY A 175 12.56 4.58 -18.78
N MET A 176 13.78 5.02 -18.48
CA MET A 176 14.97 4.15 -18.45
C MET A 176 15.11 3.33 -17.16
N HIS A 177 14.27 3.58 -16.15
CA HIS A 177 14.30 2.82 -14.91
C HIS A 177 13.49 1.53 -15.07
N VAL A 178 14.20 0.43 -15.32
CA VAL A 178 13.63 -0.93 -15.39
C VAL A 178 14.02 -1.68 -14.13
N LYS A 179 13.02 -2.23 -13.44
CA LYS A 179 13.17 -3.00 -12.20
C LYS A 179 12.27 -4.21 -12.22
N ASP A 180 12.66 -5.23 -11.46
CA ASP A 180 11.78 -6.35 -11.18
C ASP A 180 10.67 -5.93 -10.22
N GLY A 181 9.51 -6.56 -10.39
CA GLY A 181 8.35 -6.39 -9.54
C GLY A 181 8.26 -7.55 -8.56
N LEU A 182 8.11 -7.25 -7.28
CA LEU A 182 7.89 -8.23 -6.23
C LEU A 182 6.40 -8.46 -6.04
N ILE A 183 5.99 -9.71 -6.13
CA ILE A 183 4.60 -10.15 -5.95
C ILE A 183 4.43 -10.70 -4.54
N SER A 184 3.41 -10.22 -3.85
CA SER A 184 3.03 -10.65 -2.52
C SER A 184 1.52 -10.75 -2.37
N SER A 185 1.07 -11.52 -1.39
CA SER A 185 -0.35 -11.58 -1.04
C SER A 185 -0.55 -11.82 0.44
N ILE A 186 -1.77 -11.54 0.92
CA ILE A 186 -2.31 -12.11 2.14
C ILE A 186 -3.57 -12.89 1.78
N ILE A 187 -3.71 -14.09 2.37
CA ILE A 187 -4.91 -14.92 2.20
C ILE A 187 -5.70 -15.01 3.52
N LEU A 188 -6.98 -15.39 3.42
CA LEU A 188 -7.89 -15.45 4.57
C LEU A 188 -7.33 -16.28 5.73
N SER A 189 -6.63 -17.39 5.45
CA SER A 189 -6.04 -18.23 6.50
C SER A 189 -4.91 -17.54 7.27
N ASP A 190 -4.11 -16.67 6.62
CA ASP A 190 -3.11 -15.83 7.30
C ASP A 190 -3.79 -14.84 8.24
N TYR A 191 -4.85 -14.20 7.76
CA TYR A 191 -5.66 -13.28 8.55
C TYR A 191 -6.27 -13.97 9.77
N ILE A 192 -6.93 -15.12 9.59
CA ILE A 192 -7.53 -15.92 10.67
C ILE A 192 -6.46 -16.34 11.68
N PHE A 193 -5.30 -16.79 11.21
CA PHE A 193 -4.19 -17.16 12.09
C PHE A 193 -3.73 -15.98 12.95
N LEU A 194 -3.47 -14.82 12.33
CA LEU A 194 -3.04 -13.62 13.05
C LEU A 194 -4.11 -13.10 14.01
N LYS A 195 -5.37 -13.11 13.60
CA LYS A 195 -6.52 -12.77 14.47
C LYS A 195 -6.59 -13.68 15.68
N LYS A 196 -6.37 -15.00 15.50
CA LYS A 196 -6.33 -15.96 16.61
C LYS A 196 -5.22 -15.68 17.62
N ILE A 197 -4.01 -15.35 17.16
CA ILE A 197 -2.85 -15.17 18.04
C ILE A 197 -2.69 -13.74 18.59
N ARG A 198 -3.34 -12.73 18.00
CA ARG A 198 -3.20 -11.31 18.39
C ARG A 198 -4.52 -10.63 18.77
N GLY A 199 -5.66 -11.25 18.49
CA GLY A 199 -7.00 -10.66 18.60
C GLY A 199 -7.46 -9.97 17.31
N ASP A 200 -6.55 -9.30 16.59
CA ASP A 200 -6.80 -8.67 15.29
C ASP A 200 -5.47 -8.54 14.50
N LEU A 201 -5.55 -8.13 13.24
CA LEU A 201 -4.38 -7.86 12.39
C LEU A 201 -3.57 -6.67 12.93
N TRP A 202 -4.28 -5.64 13.43
CA TRP A 202 -3.73 -4.52 14.19
C TRP A 202 -4.14 -4.64 15.67
N ASP A 203 -3.20 -4.97 16.54
CA ASP A 203 -3.43 -5.21 17.98
C ASP A 203 -2.88 -4.09 18.88
N GLY A 204 -2.65 -2.92 18.30
CA GLY A 204 -2.23 -1.71 19.00
C GLY A 204 -0.88 -1.17 18.54
N LYS A 205 -0.77 0.15 18.44
CA LYS A 205 0.40 0.92 18.03
C LYS A 205 1.66 0.54 18.80
N ILE A 206 1.57 0.40 20.13
CA ILE A 206 2.71 0.04 20.98
C ILE A 206 3.24 -1.35 20.62
N LYS A 207 2.36 -2.34 20.49
CA LYS A 207 2.76 -3.72 20.16
C LYS A 207 3.32 -3.79 18.74
N MET A 208 2.70 -3.12 17.76
CA MET A 208 3.21 -3.06 16.40
C MET A 208 4.59 -2.40 16.34
N ASN A 209 4.78 -1.27 17.02
CA ASN A 209 6.08 -0.61 17.08
C ASN A 209 7.15 -1.50 17.73
N ASN A 210 6.80 -2.27 18.76
CA ASN A 210 7.70 -3.26 19.35
C ASN A 210 8.07 -4.38 18.36
N ARG A 211 7.13 -4.86 17.53
CA ARG A 211 7.44 -5.82 16.46
C ARG A 211 8.41 -5.23 15.43
N ILE A 212 8.19 -3.98 15.00
CA ILE A 212 9.06 -3.29 14.05
C ILE A 212 10.47 -3.10 14.63
N LYS A 213 10.59 -2.73 15.91
CA LYS A 213 11.90 -2.65 16.59
C LYS A 213 12.59 -4.01 16.66
N LYS A 214 11.85 -5.08 16.96
CA LYS A 214 12.37 -6.45 16.98
C LYS A 214 12.86 -6.90 15.60
N MET A 215 12.16 -6.52 14.52
CA MET A 215 12.65 -6.77 13.16
C MET A 215 14.01 -6.11 12.90
N LYS A 216 14.19 -4.85 13.34
CA LYS A 216 15.47 -4.14 13.21
C LYS A 216 16.61 -4.78 14.01
N THR A 217 16.31 -5.48 15.10
CA THR A 217 17.32 -6.19 15.90
C THR A 217 17.66 -7.59 15.37
N ILE A 218 16.92 -8.10 14.38
CA ILE A 218 17.23 -9.37 13.70
C ILE A 218 18.30 -9.17 12.59
N GLY A 219 18.96 -8.02 12.52
CA GLY A 219 20.16 -7.82 11.70
C GLY A 219 20.63 -6.37 11.74
N LYS A 220 21.87 -6.13 12.18
CA LYS A 220 22.53 -4.83 12.04
C LYS A 220 22.83 -4.48 10.58
N ASP A 221 22.73 -5.48 9.70
CA ASP A 221 22.51 -5.32 8.28
C ASP A 221 21.11 -5.85 7.97
N ALA A 222 20.38 -5.22 7.05
CA ALA A 222 19.05 -5.63 6.63
C ALA A 222 18.99 -7.04 5.97
N HIS A 223 20.05 -7.86 6.10
CA HIS A 223 20.33 -9.16 5.48
C HIS A 223 19.55 -10.38 6.00
N SER A 224 18.51 -10.18 6.82
CA SER A 224 17.77 -11.30 7.42
C SER A 224 16.26 -11.28 7.19
N SER A 225 15.75 -10.42 6.29
CA SER A 225 14.40 -10.63 5.78
C SER A 225 14.40 -11.85 4.86
N PHE A 226 13.37 -12.70 4.97
CA PHE A 226 13.18 -13.84 4.06
C PHE A 226 13.25 -13.39 2.59
N TYR A 227 12.86 -12.14 2.31
CA TYR A 227 13.05 -11.49 1.02
C TYR A 227 14.47 -11.57 0.44
N LEU A 228 15.53 -11.33 1.22
CA LEU A 228 16.88 -11.34 0.64
C LEU A 228 17.33 -12.75 0.29
N LYS A 229 16.96 -13.74 1.10
CA LYS A 229 17.13 -15.15 0.76
C LYS A 229 16.32 -15.52 -0.48
N TYR A 230 15.11 -14.98 -0.59
CA TYR A 230 14.23 -15.16 -1.75
C TYR A 230 14.85 -14.57 -3.03
N LEU A 231 15.39 -13.36 -2.96
CA LEU A 231 16.10 -12.73 -4.08
C LEU A 231 17.40 -13.46 -4.44
N GLU A 232 18.17 -13.90 -3.45
CA GLU A 232 19.40 -14.66 -3.66
C GLU A 232 19.08 -15.98 -4.38
N PHE A 233 18.04 -16.69 -3.95
CA PHE A 233 17.54 -17.87 -4.64
C PHE A 233 17.17 -17.57 -6.10
N TYR A 234 16.45 -16.47 -6.37
CA TYR A 234 16.09 -16.11 -7.75
C TYR A 234 17.33 -15.78 -8.60
N LYS A 235 18.23 -14.95 -8.10
CA LYS A 235 19.41 -14.53 -8.87
C LYS A 235 20.42 -15.64 -9.11
N LYS A 236 20.50 -16.59 -8.18
CA LYS A 236 21.50 -17.65 -8.24
C LYS A 236 20.92 -18.93 -8.81
N GLU A 237 19.89 -19.48 -8.18
CA GLU A 237 19.41 -20.82 -8.54
C GLU A 237 18.46 -20.75 -9.74
N TYR A 238 17.52 -19.81 -9.75
CA TYR A 238 16.57 -19.67 -10.86
C TYR A 238 17.28 -19.24 -12.15
N ASP A 239 18.06 -18.16 -12.12
CA ASP A 239 18.75 -17.69 -13.33
C ASP A 239 19.77 -18.72 -13.86
N ASN A 240 20.58 -19.35 -12.98
CA ASN A 240 21.51 -20.40 -13.42
C ASN A 240 20.78 -21.61 -14.02
N HIS A 241 19.63 -22.00 -13.47
CA HIS A 241 18.84 -23.07 -14.06
C HIS A 241 18.46 -22.74 -15.50
N TYR A 242 17.90 -21.55 -15.75
CA TYR A 242 17.50 -21.18 -17.11
C TYR A 242 18.70 -20.97 -18.04
N TYR A 243 19.79 -20.38 -17.56
CA TYR A 243 21.02 -20.25 -18.36
C TYR A 243 21.60 -21.63 -18.72
N SER A 244 21.61 -22.59 -17.79
CA SER A 244 22.08 -23.96 -18.07
C SER A 244 21.23 -24.72 -19.09
N LEU A 245 19.97 -24.31 -19.32
CA LEU A 245 19.13 -24.87 -20.39
C LEU A 245 19.44 -24.27 -21.77
N TRP A 246 20.18 -23.16 -21.82
CA TRP A 246 20.49 -22.41 -23.03
C TRP A 246 21.98 -22.47 -23.41
N GLU A 247 22.84 -22.86 -22.47
CA GLU A 247 24.23 -23.18 -22.72
C GLU A 247 24.32 -24.58 -23.36
N ASP A 248 24.99 -24.67 -24.52
CA ASP A 248 25.29 -25.93 -25.24
C ASP A 248 26.32 -26.81 -24.51
#